data_AF-A0A8X6QRP8-F1
#
_entry.id   AF-A0A8X6QRP8-F1
#
_cell.length_a   1.000
_cell.length_b   1.000
_cell.length_c   1.000
_cell.angle_alpha   90.00
_cell.angle_beta   90.00
_cell.angle_gamma   90.00
#
_symmetry.space_group_name_H-M   'P 1'
#
loop_
_entity.id
_entity.type
_entity.pdbx_description
1 polymer ?
#
loop_
_entity_poly.entity_id
_entity_poly.type
_entity_poly.pdbx_seq_one_letter_code
_entity_poly.pdbx_strand_id
1 'polypeptide(L)'
;MIAKYIACVVPKSCKKYILPILEELRDVNYTFNDMGELQKDGKTEYRSHTIDSFSYLIRNVISPSQSSPGFNTFLGGISDTNIPLDWITNKYVKDSLLLSQMDLKRKEPSSVITPESSKVKKLTTAERLLYNPEKSPEIFETQSKK
;
A
#
# COMPACT_ATOMS: atom_id res chain seq x y z
N MET A 1 -25.66 2.59 8.49
CA MET A 1 -26.57 1.76 7.66
C MET A 1 -25.85 0.58 7.01
N ILE A 2 -24.69 0.79 6.37
CA ILE A 2 -23.95 -0.24 5.63
C ILE A 2 -23.64 -1.53 6.41
N ALA A 3 -23.26 -1.44 7.69
CA ALA A 3 -22.97 -2.60 8.53
C ALA A 3 -24.15 -3.58 8.65
N LYS A 4 -25.40 -3.07 8.67
CA LYS A 4 -26.60 -3.91 8.74
C LYS A 4 -26.76 -4.74 7.46
N TYR A 5 -26.49 -4.14 6.29
CA TYR A 5 -26.57 -4.84 5.01
C TYR A 5 -25.46 -5.88 4.84
N ILE A 6 -24.23 -5.54 5.24
CA ILE A 6 -23.11 -6.51 5.28
C ILE A 6 -23.47 -7.69 6.18
N ALA A 7 -24.08 -7.45 7.33
CA ALA A 7 -24.49 -8.51 8.26
C ALA A 7 -25.52 -9.50 7.68
N CYS A 8 -26.21 -9.16 6.58
CA CYS A 8 -27.11 -10.09 5.89
C CYS A 8 -26.36 -11.13 5.06
N VAL A 9 -25.17 -10.79 4.54
CA VAL A 9 -24.37 -11.69 3.68
C VAL A 9 -23.23 -12.37 4.43
N VAL A 10 -22.90 -11.94 5.65
CA VAL A 10 -21.84 -12.55 6.45
C VAL A 10 -22.40 -13.64 7.40
N PRO A 11 -21.75 -14.82 7.51
CA PRO A 11 -22.09 -15.84 8.51
C PRO A 11 -22.18 -15.30 9.93
N LYS A 12 -23.10 -15.84 10.75
CA LYS A 12 -23.37 -15.34 12.11
C LYS A 12 -22.11 -15.25 12.99
N SER A 13 -21.19 -16.20 12.88
CA SER A 13 -19.92 -16.24 13.62
C SER A 13 -18.97 -15.09 13.29
N CYS A 14 -19.08 -14.51 12.09
CA CYS A 14 -18.18 -13.47 11.58
C CYS A 14 -18.77 -12.06 11.68
N LYS A 15 -20.07 -11.92 12.03
CA LYS A 15 -20.74 -10.61 12.13
C LYS A 15 -20.07 -9.67 13.13
N LYS A 16 -19.43 -10.24 14.17
CA LYS A 16 -18.68 -9.49 15.19
C LYS A 16 -17.47 -8.72 14.63
N TYR A 17 -16.96 -9.09 13.46
CA TYR A 17 -15.82 -8.43 12.82
C TYR A 17 -16.22 -7.27 11.91
N ILE A 18 -17.51 -7.14 11.55
CA ILE A 18 -17.94 -6.15 10.55
C ILE A 18 -17.62 -4.71 11.00
N LEU A 19 -18.01 -4.34 12.22
CA LEU A 19 -17.76 -2.98 12.72
C LEU A 19 -16.27 -2.69 12.90
N PRO A 20 -15.46 -3.56 13.55
CA PRO A 20 -14.02 -3.36 13.63
C PRO A 20 -13.33 -3.19 12.27
N ILE A 21 -13.69 -4.00 11.26
CA ILE A 21 -13.12 -3.87 9.91
C ILE A 21 -13.47 -2.52 9.28
N LEU A 22 -14.71 -2.04 9.45
CA LEU A 22 -15.14 -0.74 8.93
C LEU A 22 -14.44 0.43 9.64
N GLU A 23 -14.12 0.29 10.92
CA GLU A 23 -13.38 1.28 11.70
C GLU A 23 -11.93 1.36 11.24
N GLU A 24 -11.24 0.22 11.15
CA GLU A 24 -9.87 0.14 10.64
C GLU A 24 -9.75 0.72 9.22
N LEU A 25 -10.66 0.37 8.32
CA LEU A 25 -10.68 0.94 6.96
C LEU A 25 -10.85 2.46 6.98
N ARG A 26 -11.69 3.00 7.86
CA ARG A 26 -11.88 4.45 7.97
C ARG A 26 -10.59 5.15 8.39
N ASP A 27 -9.84 4.55 9.31
CA ASP A 27 -8.59 5.13 9.82
C ASP A 27 -7.50 5.25 8.74
N VAL A 28 -7.60 4.44 7.68
CA VAL A 28 -6.73 4.51 6.49
C VAL A 28 -7.39 5.20 5.29
N ASN A 29 -8.42 6.02 5.51
CA ASN A 29 -9.18 6.77 4.49
C ASN A 29 -9.98 5.93 3.48
N TYR A 30 -10.32 4.70 3.84
CA TYR A 30 -11.27 3.86 3.10
C TYR A 30 -12.65 3.95 3.75
N THR A 31 -13.59 4.58 3.06
CA THR A 31 -14.96 4.79 3.56
C THR A 31 -15.98 4.26 2.56
N PHE A 32 -17.26 4.37 2.89
CA PHE A 32 -18.35 3.89 2.05
C PHE A 32 -19.44 4.94 1.97
N ASN A 33 -19.89 5.25 0.75
CA ASN A 33 -20.97 6.20 0.55
C ASN A 33 -22.34 5.59 0.91
N ASP A 34 -23.40 6.40 0.82
CA ASP A 34 -24.76 5.97 1.14
C ASP A 34 -25.28 4.84 0.21
N MET A 35 -24.70 4.71 -0.98
CA MET A 35 -25.01 3.65 -1.95
C MET A 35 -24.24 2.36 -1.66
N GLY A 36 -23.33 2.35 -0.68
CA GLY A 36 -22.49 1.21 -0.36
C GLY A 36 -21.35 0.99 -1.36
N GLU A 37 -20.93 2.04 -2.07
CA GLU A 37 -19.71 2.07 -2.87
C GLU A 37 -18.53 2.51 -2.02
N LEU A 38 -17.38 1.88 -2.25
CA LEU A 38 -16.11 2.21 -1.64
C LEU A 38 -15.64 3.60 -2.07
N GLN A 39 -15.10 4.35 -1.13
CA GLN A 39 -14.41 5.61 -1.36
C GLN A 39 -13.01 5.53 -0.78
N LYS A 40 -12.01 5.84 -1.58
CA LYS A 40 -10.61 5.98 -1.15
C LYS A 40 -10.22 7.45 -1.26
N ASP A 41 -9.77 8.05 -0.16
CA ASP A 41 -9.35 9.47 -0.13
C ASP A 41 -10.44 10.42 -0.68
N GLY A 42 -11.71 10.12 -0.38
CA GLY A 42 -12.87 10.88 -0.87
C GLY A 42 -13.24 10.63 -2.34
N LYS A 43 -12.49 9.81 -3.09
CA LYS A 43 -12.82 9.41 -4.46
C LYS A 43 -13.60 8.11 -4.46
N THR A 44 -14.76 8.12 -5.10
CA THR A 44 -15.61 6.92 -5.23
C THR A 44 -15.04 5.96 -6.26
N GLU A 45 -14.91 4.71 -5.87
CA GLU A 45 -14.65 3.58 -6.77
C GLU A 45 -15.99 3.12 -7.36
N TYR A 46 -16.28 3.57 -8.58
CA TYR A 46 -17.58 3.37 -9.22
C TYR A 46 -17.93 1.88 -9.39
N ARG A 47 -19.18 1.50 -9.10
CA ARG A 47 -19.69 0.11 -9.13
C ARG A 47 -19.03 -0.84 -8.14
N SER A 48 -18.29 -0.32 -7.17
CA SER A 48 -17.87 -1.15 -6.05
C SER A 48 -19.08 -1.50 -5.18
N HIS A 49 -19.14 -2.77 -4.78
CA HIS A 49 -20.21 -3.26 -3.94
C HIS A 49 -19.62 -3.78 -2.63
N THR A 50 -19.80 -3.00 -1.58
CA THR A 50 -19.25 -3.32 -0.25
C THR A 50 -19.78 -4.65 0.28
N ILE A 51 -21.06 -4.94 0.01
CA ILE A 51 -21.70 -6.19 0.40
C ILE A 51 -20.96 -7.37 -0.26
N ASP A 52 -20.67 -7.28 -1.55
CA ASP A 52 -19.93 -8.31 -2.29
C ASP A 52 -18.49 -8.42 -1.80
N SER A 53 -17.85 -7.29 -1.49
CA SER A 53 -16.48 -7.24 -0.96
C SER A 53 -16.37 -7.94 0.39
N PHE A 54 -17.27 -7.68 1.34
CA PHE A 54 -17.31 -8.38 2.62
C PHE A 54 -17.76 -9.83 2.50
N SER A 55 -18.70 -10.12 1.59
CA SER A 55 -19.10 -11.48 1.27
C SER A 55 -17.90 -12.28 0.80
N TYR A 56 -17.08 -11.72 -0.10
CA TYR A 56 -15.88 -12.36 -0.63
C TYR A 56 -14.75 -12.45 0.39
N LEU A 57 -14.57 -11.46 1.27
CA LEU A 57 -13.58 -11.49 2.37
C LEU A 57 -13.82 -12.67 3.34
N ILE A 58 -15.10 -13.00 3.57
CA ILE A 58 -15.50 -14.00 4.55
C ILE A 58 -15.84 -15.34 3.90
N ARG A 59 -16.66 -15.37 2.86
CA ARG A 59 -17.07 -16.63 2.23
C ARG A 59 -15.96 -17.14 1.32
N ASN A 60 -15.64 -18.44 1.42
CA ASN A 60 -14.84 -19.13 0.41
C ASN A 60 -15.68 -19.25 -0.86
N VAL A 61 -15.60 -18.27 -1.75
CA VAL A 61 -16.22 -18.33 -3.07
C VAL A 61 -15.31 -19.15 -3.99
N ILE A 62 -15.90 -20.07 -4.74
CA ILE A 62 -15.20 -21.11 -5.51
C ILE A 62 -14.39 -20.52 -6.69
N SER A 63 -14.58 -19.25 -7.04
CA SER A 63 -13.87 -18.59 -8.16
C SER A 63 -13.34 -17.19 -7.82
N PRO A 64 -12.02 -16.94 -7.92
CA PRO A 64 -11.44 -15.61 -7.82
C PRO A 64 -11.74 -14.69 -9.00
N SER A 65 -12.23 -15.24 -10.12
CA SER A 65 -12.67 -14.47 -11.29
C SER A 65 -13.98 -13.69 -11.10
N GLN A 66 -14.61 -13.76 -9.92
CA GLN A 66 -15.87 -13.08 -9.59
C GLN A 66 -15.70 -11.92 -8.61
N SER A 67 -14.48 -11.44 -8.35
CA SER A 67 -14.28 -10.26 -7.53
C SER A 67 -15.00 -9.06 -8.16
N SER A 68 -15.87 -8.38 -7.40
CA SER A 68 -16.60 -7.21 -7.87
C SER A 68 -15.66 -6.11 -8.36
N PRO A 69 -16.11 -5.20 -9.23
CA PRO A 69 -15.41 -3.93 -9.44
C PRO A 69 -15.03 -3.29 -8.10
N GLY A 70 -13.84 -2.69 -8.02
CA GLY A 70 -13.32 -2.09 -6.79
C GLY A 70 -12.87 -3.06 -5.70
N PHE A 71 -12.97 -4.39 -5.88
CA PHE A 71 -12.50 -5.34 -4.87
C PHE A 71 -10.98 -5.26 -4.64
N ASN A 72 -10.18 -5.00 -5.69
CA ASN A 72 -8.74 -4.79 -5.54
C ASN A 72 -8.42 -3.53 -4.72
N THR A 73 -9.18 -2.45 -4.93
CA THR A 73 -9.10 -1.23 -4.11
C THR A 73 -9.43 -1.56 -2.65
N PHE A 74 -10.52 -2.31 -2.41
CA PHE A 74 -10.88 -2.80 -1.08
C PHE A 74 -9.79 -3.66 -0.45
N LEU A 75 -9.19 -4.59 -1.20
CA LEU A 75 -8.09 -5.44 -0.72
C LEU A 75 -6.85 -4.63 -0.35
N GLY A 76 -6.58 -3.56 -1.12
CA GLY A 76 -5.55 -2.57 -0.79
C GLY A 76 -5.82 -1.94 0.57
N GLY A 77 -7.05 -1.49 0.82
CA GLY A 77 -7.46 -0.99 2.13
C GLY A 77 -7.25 -2.01 3.25
N ILE A 78 -7.64 -3.27 3.04
CA ILE A 78 -7.38 -4.35 4.03
C ILE A 78 -5.87 -4.54 4.27
N SER A 79 -5.04 -4.42 3.23
CA SER A 79 -3.58 -4.52 3.35
C SER A 79 -2.96 -3.33 4.09
N ASP A 80 -3.57 -2.16 3.98
CA ASP A 80 -3.14 -0.92 4.63
C ASP A 80 -3.55 -0.86 6.12
N THR A 81 -4.54 -1.68 6.52
CA THR A 81 -4.99 -1.80 7.92
C THR A 81 -4.23 -2.84 8.74
N ASN A 82 -4.40 -2.81 10.07
CA ASN A 82 -3.86 -3.81 10.98
C ASN A 82 -4.89 -4.89 11.36
N ILE A 83 -5.76 -5.29 10.43
CA ILE A 83 -6.81 -6.29 10.68
C ILE A 83 -6.18 -7.68 10.86
N PRO A 84 -6.54 -8.43 11.93
CA PRO A 84 -6.07 -9.80 12.11
C PRO A 84 -6.50 -10.73 10.97
N LEU A 85 -5.56 -11.53 10.43
CA LEU A 85 -5.83 -12.51 9.38
C LEU A 85 -6.88 -13.56 9.77
N ASP A 86 -7.10 -13.78 11.07
CA ASP A 86 -8.15 -14.69 11.59
C ASP A 86 -9.56 -14.16 11.39
N TRP A 87 -9.74 -12.86 11.14
CA TRP A 87 -11.04 -12.26 10.84
C TRP A 87 -11.47 -12.47 9.39
N ILE A 88 -10.49 -12.67 8.52
CA ILE A 88 -10.68 -13.09 7.14
C ILE A 88 -10.97 -14.58 7.19
N THR A 89 -11.89 -15.10 6.37
CA THR A 89 -12.13 -16.55 6.30
C THR A 89 -12.03 -17.10 4.89
N ASN A 90 -11.99 -16.22 3.88
CA ASN A 90 -11.63 -16.61 2.53
C ASN A 90 -10.13 -16.95 2.45
N LYS A 91 -9.82 -18.21 2.13
CA LYS A 91 -8.44 -18.70 2.04
C LYS A 91 -7.64 -18.00 0.96
N TYR A 92 -8.22 -17.76 -0.22
CA TYR A 92 -7.54 -17.09 -1.32
C TYR A 92 -7.12 -15.66 -0.93
N VAL A 93 -8.01 -14.93 -0.25
CA VAL A 93 -7.69 -13.58 0.23
C VAL A 93 -6.60 -13.62 1.29
N LYS A 94 -6.66 -14.57 2.24
CA LYS A 94 -5.58 -14.75 3.25
C LYS A 94 -4.23 -15.00 2.60
N ASP A 95 -4.18 -15.95 1.67
CA ASP A 95 -2.94 -16.35 0.99
C ASP A 95 -2.37 -15.17 0.19
N SER A 96 -3.23 -14.39 -0.48
CA SER A 96 -2.82 -13.17 -1.21
C SER A 96 -2.26 -12.08 -0.28
N LEU A 97 -2.86 -11.86 0.88
CA LEU A 97 -2.39 -10.87 1.87
C LEU A 97 -1.07 -11.32 2.50
N LEU A 98 -0.92 -12.60 2.83
CA LEU A 98 0.33 -13.17 3.33
C LEU A 98 1.47 -13.02 2.33
N LEU A 99 1.22 -13.32 1.06
CA LEU A 99 2.22 -13.15 0.00
C LEU A 99 2.66 -11.68 -0.13
N SER A 100 1.70 -10.75 -0.09
CA SER A 100 1.98 -9.31 -0.17
C SER A 100 2.83 -8.82 1.01
N GLN A 101 2.58 -9.32 2.23
CA GLN A 101 3.41 -9.01 3.40
C GLN A 101 4.83 -9.58 3.30
N MET A 102 4.98 -10.78 2.74
CA MET A 102 6.30 -11.39 2.53
C MET A 102 7.13 -10.61 1.50
N ASP A 103 6.51 -10.10 0.43
CA ASP A 103 7.20 -9.28 -0.57
C ASP A 103 7.59 -7.90 -0.03
N LEU A 104 6.78 -7.30 0.86
CA LEU A 104 7.16 -6.07 1.58
C LEU A 104 8.40 -6.28 2.45
N LYS A 105 8.49 -7.41 3.16
CA LYS A 105 9.70 -7.75 3.96
C LYS A 105 10.94 -8.03 3.10
N ARG A 106 10.77 -8.42 1.83
CA ARG A 106 11.87 -8.57 0.87
C ARG A 106 12.28 -7.25 0.22
N LYS A 107 11.39 -6.25 0.23
CA LYS A 107 11.60 -4.89 -0.28
C LYS A 107 12.04 -3.88 0.80
N GLU A 108 12.05 -4.25 2.07
CA GLU A 108 12.78 -3.47 3.07
C GLU A 108 14.26 -3.43 2.66
N PRO A 109 14.86 -2.24 2.48
CA PRO A 109 16.29 -2.17 2.29
C PRO A 109 16.93 -2.64 3.60
N SER A 110 17.58 -3.80 3.56
CA SER A 110 18.63 -4.14 4.49
C SER A 110 19.73 -3.07 4.40
N SER A 111 19.56 -1.95 5.09
CA SER A 111 20.55 -0.89 5.21
C SER A 111 20.24 0.00 6.41
N VAL A 112 20.57 -0.51 7.59
CA VAL A 112 21.24 0.31 8.62
C VAL A 112 22.49 -0.45 9.03
N ILE A 113 23.53 -0.38 8.20
CA ILE A 113 24.90 -0.52 8.69
C ILE A 113 25.28 0.88 9.15
N THR A 114 25.29 1.07 10.46
CA THR A 114 25.82 2.26 11.13
C THR A 114 27.25 2.53 10.63
N PRO A 115 27.63 3.78 10.30
CA PRO A 115 29.01 4.10 9.97
C PRO A 115 29.79 4.17 11.28
N GLU A 116 30.51 3.08 11.60
CA GLU A 116 31.49 3.09 12.69
C GLU A 116 32.63 4.04 12.33
N SER A 117 32.63 5.18 13.02
CA SER A 117 33.76 6.08 13.06
C SER A 117 34.98 5.36 13.64
N SER A 118 36.14 5.58 13.03
CA SER A 118 37.44 5.85 13.69
C SER A 118 38.61 5.16 12.99
N LYS A 119 39.47 5.98 12.36
CA LYS A 119 40.84 6.27 12.86
C LYS A 119 41.59 7.05 11.78
N VAL A 120 41.63 8.36 11.96
CA VAL A 120 42.56 9.27 11.29
C VAL A 120 43.98 8.90 11.72
N LYS A 121 44.81 8.38 10.80
CA LYS A 121 46.27 8.42 10.90
C LYS A 121 46.79 9.58 10.06
N LYS A 122 47.45 10.54 10.72
CA LYS A 122 48.38 11.53 10.14
C LYS A 122 49.45 10.76 9.34
N LEU A 123 50.12 11.21 8.28
CA LEU A 123 50.39 12.49 7.62
C LEU A 123 51.10 12.08 6.31
N THR A 124 51.00 12.82 5.19
CA THR A 124 52.21 13.29 4.48
C THR A 124 51.91 14.34 3.43
N THR A 125 52.64 15.44 3.57
CA THR A 125 52.76 16.60 2.70
C THR A 125 53.50 16.23 1.41
N ALA A 126 52.86 15.55 0.46
CA ALA A 126 53.47 15.28 -0.85
C ALA A 126 52.43 14.89 -1.90
N GLU A 127 51.48 15.78 -2.21
CA GLU A 127 50.69 15.72 -3.46
C GLU A 127 49.96 17.05 -3.72
N ARG A 128 50.53 18.16 -3.22
CA ARG A 128 50.01 19.52 -3.39
C ARG A 128 50.56 20.22 -4.64
N LEU A 129 50.88 19.46 -5.68
CA LEU A 129 51.39 19.98 -6.95
C LEU A 129 50.87 19.12 -8.10
N LEU A 130 49.61 19.32 -8.50
CA LEU A 130 49.16 19.17 -9.89
C LEU A 130 47.74 19.73 -10.05
N TYR A 131 47.72 20.90 -10.70
CA TYR A 131 46.64 21.50 -11.49
C TYR A 131 45.57 22.36 -10.79
N ASN A 132 45.53 23.61 -11.25
CA ASN A 132 44.79 24.77 -10.76
C ASN A 132 43.31 24.78 -11.21
N PRO A 133 42.47 25.64 -10.59
CA PRO A 133 41.05 25.80 -10.87
C PRO A 133 40.80 26.82 -12.02
N GLU A 134 39.52 26.98 -12.38
CA GLU A 134 38.91 27.97 -13.29
C GLU A 134 38.57 27.50 -14.72
N LYS A 135 37.27 27.25 -14.99
CA LYS A 135 36.53 28.04 -16.00
C LYS A 135 35.01 27.82 -15.94
N SER A 136 34.30 28.94 -15.80
CA SER A 136 32.87 29.17 -16.04
C SER A 136 32.43 28.76 -17.45
N PRO A 137 31.14 28.43 -17.68
CA PRO A 137 30.52 28.63 -18.98
C PRO A 137 29.40 29.68 -18.89
N GLU A 138 29.72 30.92 -19.28
CA GLU A 138 28.73 31.84 -19.84
C GLU A 138 28.66 31.62 -21.36
N ILE A 139 27.45 31.30 -21.81
CA ILE A 139 26.72 31.79 -23.00
C ILE A 139 27.52 31.98 -24.30
N PHE A 140 27.08 31.31 -25.38
CA PHE A 140 26.88 31.97 -26.68
C PHE A 140 25.76 31.27 -27.48
N GLU A 141 24.71 32.04 -27.75
CA GLU A 141 23.82 31.84 -28.90
C GLU A 141 24.64 31.83 -30.20
N THR A 142 24.26 31.05 -31.20
CA THR A 142 23.85 31.63 -32.50
C THR A 142 23.12 30.62 -33.38
N GLN A 143 22.12 31.16 -34.05
CA GLN A 143 21.29 30.58 -35.07
C GLN A 143 22.06 30.25 -36.36
N SER A 144 21.48 29.39 -37.19
CA SER A 144 20.91 29.77 -38.51
C SER A 144 21.26 28.85 -39.68
N LYS A 145 20.23 28.65 -40.52
CA LYS A 145 20.21 28.30 -41.95
C LYS A 145 20.49 26.84 -42.32
N LYS A 146 19.72 26.23 -43.24
CA LYS A 146 18.96 26.80 -44.36
C LYS A 146 17.83 25.87 -44.77
#